data_AF-A0A931KDH8-F1
#
_entry.id   AF-A0A931KDH8-F1
#
_cell.length_a   1.000
_cell.length_b   1.000
_cell.length_c   1.000
_cell.angle_alpha   90.00
_cell.angle_beta   90.00
_cell.angle_gamma   90.00
#
_symmetry.space_group_name_H-M   'P 1'
#
loop_
_entity.id
_entity.type
_entity.pdbx_description
1 polymer ?
#
loop_
_entity_poly.entity_id
_entity_poly.type
_entity_poly.pdbx_seq_one_letter_code
_entity_poly.pdbx_strand_id
1 'polypeptide(L)'
;MSQESILIRLQAVIAERRDTKADGKKSYVASLLEKGVPKIGAKIMEEAGEVVEAAGESGEAGREHLVKEVADLVFHTMVLLCHAHIDFADVEAELASRFGIGGHEEKAARQGPKKPNE
;
A
#
# COMPACT_ATOMS: atom_id res chain seq x y z
N MET A 1 -26.25 -5.05 6.61
CA MET A 1 -24.90 -5.09 7.20
C MET A 1 -23.93 -4.89 6.07
N SER A 2 -23.15 -3.80 6.07
CA SER A 2 -22.08 -3.64 5.08
C SER A 2 -21.07 -4.76 5.30
N GLN A 3 -20.65 -5.43 4.24
CA GLN A 3 -19.50 -6.33 4.32
C GLN A 3 -18.30 -5.49 4.75
N GLU A 4 -17.58 -5.94 5.79
CA GLU A 4 -16.35 -5.30 6.23
C GLU A 4 -15.28 -5.42 5.14
N SER A 5 -14.57 -4.32 4.86
CA SER A 5 -13.52 -4.28 3.83
C SER A 5 -12.44 -5.31 4.12
N ILE A 6 -11.98 -6.03 3.10
CA ILE A 6 -10.87 -6.98 3.20
C ILE A 6 -9.60 -6.29 3.72
N LEU A 7 -9.42 -5.01 3.42
CA LEU A 7 -8.28 -4.20 3.85
C LEU A 7 -8.36 -3.90 5.36
N ILE A 8 -9.55 -3.61 5.90
CA ILE A 8 -9.74 -3.44 7.35
C ILE A 8 -9.39 -4.74 8.09
N ARG A 9 -9.90 -5.87 7.60
CA ARG A 9 -9.59 -7.20 8.16
C ARG A 9 -8.10 -7.52 8.08
N LEU A 10 -7.45 -7.20 6.95
CA LEU A 10 -6.02 -7.40 6.77
C LEU A 10 -5.20 -6.54 7.75
N GLN A 11 -5.56 -5.27 7.92
CA GLN A 11 -4.92 -4.39 8.90
C GLN A 11 -5.02 -4.97 10.32
N ALA A 12 -6.21 -5.42 10.73
CA ALA A 12 -6.42 -6.01 12.04
C ALA A 12 -5.51 -7.24 12.27
N VAL A 13 -5.40 -8.12 11.28
CA VAL A 13 -4.52 -9.30 11.34
C VAL A 13 -3.04 -8.90 11.39
N ILE A 14 -2.62 -7.88 10.63
CA ILE A 14 -1.24 -7.37 10.67
C ILE A 14 -0.92 -6.80 12.05
N ALA A 15 -1.83 -6.01 12.64
CA ALA A 15 -1.68 -5.45 13.97
C ALA A 15 -1.63 -6.54 15.06
N GLU A 16 -2.51 -7.54 14.99
CA GLU A 16 -2.48 -8.70 15.90
C GLU A 16 -1.13 -9.43 15.82
N ARG A 17 -0.62 -9.65 14.61
CA ARG A 17 0.65 -10.34 14.36
C ARG A 17 1.89 -9.55 14.74
N ARG A 18 1.79 -8.22 14.90
CA ARG A 18 2.86 -7.40 15.50
C ARG A 18 3.08 -7.78 16.96
N ASP A 19 1.99 -7.96 17.70
CA ASP A 19 2.00 -8.10 19.15
C ASP A 19 2.08 -9.57 19.62
N THR A 20 1.82 -10.51 18.71
CA THR A 20 1.82 -11.96 19.01
C THR A 20 3.11 -12.66 18.59
N LYS A 21 3.67 -13.46 19.52
CA LYS A 21 4.65 -14.51 19.21
C LYS A 21 3.89 -15.83 19.05
N ALA A 22 3.69 -16.31 17.82
CA ALA A 22 3.07 -17.60 17.58
C ALA A 22 4.09 -18.74 17.83
N ASP A 23 3.80 -19.66 18.76
CA ASP A 23 4.54 -20.92 18.95
C ASP A 23 6.08 -20.82 19.05
N GLY A 24 6.59 -19.75 19.67
CA GLY A 24 8.03 -19.50 19.81
C GLY A 24 8.75 -19.13 18.52
N LYS A 25 8.04 -19.03 17.38
CA LYS A 25 8.56 -18.53 16.10
C LYS A 25 7.93 -17.17 15.79
N LYS A 26 8.73 -16.22 15.31
CA LYS A 26 8.18 -14.92 14.88
C LYS A 26 7.32 -15.13 13.64
N SER A 27 6.11 -14.58 13.63
CA SER A 27 5.30 -14.51 12.42
C SER A 27 6.07 -13.75 11.33
N TYR A 28 5.76 -13.99 10.06
CA TYR A 28 6.43 -13.28 8.96
C TYR A 28 6.32 -11.76 9.13
N VAL A 29 5.13 -11.27 9.47
CA VAL A 29 4.87 -9.85 9.80
C VAL A 29 5.74 -9.38 10.96
N ALA A 30 5.80 -10.10 12.08
CA ALA A 30 6.65 -9.73 13.21
C ALA A 30 8.14 -9.66 12.81
N SER A 31 8.60 -10.56 11.95
CA SER A 31 9.98 -10.55 11.45
C SER A 31 10.29 -9.35 10.55
N LEU A 32 9.32 -8.87 9.78
CA LEU A 32 9.45 -7.67 8.96
C LEU A 32 9.47 -6.42 9.85
N LEU A 33 8.53 -6.33 10.79
CA LEU A 33 8.41 -5.20 11.71
C LEU A 33 9.65 -5.05 12.60
N GLU A 34 10.23 -6.16 13.07
CA GLU A 34 11.49 -6.17 13.82
C GLU A 34 12.66 -5.65 12.98
N LYS A 35 12.73 -6.01 11.70
CA LYS A 35 13.78 -5.53 10.78
C LYS A 35 13.53 -4.10 10.30
N GLY A 36 12.34 -3.56 10.55
CA GLY A 36 11.94 -2.19 10.30
C GLY A 36 11.96 -1.79 8.82
N VAL A 37 11.94 -0.46 8.62
CA VAL A 37 11.87 0.18 7.29
C VAL A 37 12.86 -0.39 6.26
N PRO A 38 14.13 -0.70 6.58
CA PRO A 38 15.06 -1.22 5.56
C PRO A 38 14.57 -2.52 4.91
N LYS A 39 14.06 -3.48 5.70
CA LYS A 39 13.58 -4.75 5.13
C LYS A 39 12.20 -4.62 4.50
N ILE A 40 11.31 -3.84 5.11
CA ILE A 40 9.96 -3.61 4.57
C ILE A 40 10.04 -2.86 3.24
N GLY A 41 10.84 -1.78 3.18
CA GLY A 41 11.06 -1.00 1.96
C GLY A 41 11.72 -1.81 0.85
N ALA A 42 12.66 -2.71 1.19
CA ALA A 42 13.23 -3.63 0.20
C ALA A 42 12.17 -4.54 -0.44
N LYS A 43 11.23 -5.06 0.36
CA LYS A 43 10.09 -5.83 -0.18
C LYS A 43 9.21 -4.97 -1.07
N ILE A 44 8.82 -3.76 -0.64
CA ILE A 44 8.01 -2.85 -1.47
C ILE A 44 8.67 -2.56 -2.82
N MET A 45 9.99 -2.35 -2.85
CA MET A 45 10.71 -2.12 -4.10
C MET A 45 10.75 -3.36 -5.01
N GLU A 46 10.89 -4.55 -4.43
CA GLU A 46 10.83 -5.84 -5.14
C GLU A 46 9.45 -6.01 -5.80
N GLU A 47 8.37 -5.95 -5.01
CA GLU A 47 7.00 -6.12 -5.51
C GLU A 47 6.62 -5.05 -6.55
N ALA A 48 7.09 -3.81 -6.37
CA ALA A 48 6.83 -2.75 -7.35
C ALA A 48 7.52 -3.04 -8.70
N GLY A 49 8.69 -3.69 -8.68
CA GLY A 49 9.35 -4.18 -9.90
C GLY A 49 8.57 -5.32 -10.54
N GLU A 50 8.14 -6.29 -9.73
CA GLU A 50 7.38 -7.47 -10.18
C GLU A 50 6.02 -7.06 -10.77
N VAL A 51 5.34 -6.07 -10.20
CA VAL A 51 4.12 -5.47 -10.78
C VAL A 51 4.36 -4.95 -12.20
N VAL A 52 5.47 -4.24 -12.43
CA VAL A 52 5.79 -3.68 -13.75
C VAL A 52 6.15 -4.80 -14.74
N GLU A 53 6.88 -5.82 -14.29
CA GLU A 53 7.20 -6.99 -15.09
C GLU A 53 5.93 -7.76 -15.49
N ALA A 54 5.08 -8.10 -14.52
CA ALA A 54 3.83 -8.82 -14.73
C ALA A 54 2.86 -8.06 -15.64
N ALA A 55 2.85 -6.73 -15.59
CA ALA A 55 2.05 -5.89 -16.49
C ALA A 55 2.48 -5.99 -17.98
N GLY A 56 3.71 -6.43 -18.25
CA GLY A 56 4.21 -6.67 -19.60
C GLY A 56 3.85 -8.05 -20.17
N GLU A 57 3.35 -8.96 -19.34
CA GLU A 57 2.97 -10.31 -19.76
C GLU A 57 1.62 -10.34 -20.47
N SER A 58 1.46 -11.29 -21.40
CA SER A 58 0.25 -11.41 -22.22
C SER A 58 -0.61 -12.62 -21.81
N GLY A 59 -1.92 -12.50 -22.02
CA GLY A 59 -2.88 -13.56 -21.77
C GLY A 59 -3.29 -13.70 -20.30
N GLU A 60 -4.05 -14.76 -19.99
CA GLU A 60 -4.63 -14.95 -18.65
C GLU A 60 -3.56 -15.13 -17.57
N ALA A 61 -2.45 -15.81 -17.89
CA ALA A 61 -1.35 -16.01 -16.96
C ALA A 61 -0.75 -14.67 -16.50
N GLY A 62 -0.52 -13.72 -17.41
CA GLY A 62 -0.01 -12.40 -17.06
C GLY A 62 -1.01 -11.58 -16.24
N ARG A 63 -2.31 -11.72 -16.55
CA ARG A 63 -3.37 -11.12 -15.72
C ARG A 63 -3.35 -11.65 -14.29
N GLU A 64 -3.28 -12.97 -14.11
CA GLU A 64 -3.23 -13.60 -12.78
C GLU A 64 -1.97 -13.20 -12.02
N HIS A 65 -0.83 -13.15 -12.70
CA HIS A 65 0.44 -12.73 -12.14
C HIS A 65 0.34 -11.29 -11.63
N LEU A 66 -0.13 -10.35 -12.46
CA LEU A 66 -0.30 -8.95 -12.07
C LEU A 66 -1.19 -8.77 -10.84
N VAL A 67 -2.28 -9.54 -10.72
CA VAL A 67 -3.16 -9.48 -9.54
C VAL A 67 -2.42 -9.92 -8.28
N LYS A 68 -1.55 -10.93 -8.36
CA LYS A 68 -0.75 -11.41 -7.21
C LYS A 68 0.26 -10.35 -6.77
N GLU A 69 1.04 -9.81 -7.71
CA GLU A 69 2.08 -8.83 -7.38
C GLU A 69 1.49 -7.53 -6.84
N VAL A 70 0.34 -7.08 -7.37
CA VAL A 70 -0.37 -5.93 -6.80
C VAL A 70 -0.88 -6.23 -5.39
N ALA A 71 -1.35 -7.45 -5.12
CA ALA A 71 -1.79 -7.83 -3.78
C ALA A 71 -0.62 -7.87 -2.79
N ASP A 72 0.54 -8.38 -3.18
CA ASP A 72 1.74 -8.41 -2.35
C ASP A 72 2.30 -7.00 -2.11
N LEU A 73 2.28 -6.13 -3.11
CA LEU A 73 2.62 -4.71 -2.95
C LEU A 73 1.70 -4.02 -1.93
N VAL A 74 0.38 -4.24 -2.03
CA VAL A 74 -0.60 -3.70 -1.06
C VAL A 74 -0.33 -4.25 0.34
N PHE A 75 -0.10 -5.56 0.47
CA PHE A 75 0.22 -6.19 1.75
C PHE A 75 1.47 -5.57 2.39
N HIS A 76 2.57 -5.46 1.65
CA HIS A 76 3.82 -4.91 2.17
C HIS A 76 3.71 -3.42 2.51
N THR A 77 2.91 -2.66 1.74
CA THR A 77 2.58 -1.27 2.07
C THR A 77 1.79 -1.18 3.39
N MET A 78 0.82 -2.06 3.61
CA MET A 78 0.07 -2.09 4.87
C MET A 78 0.93 -2.49 6.07
N VAL A 79 1.90 -3.39 5.89
CA VAL A 79 2.90 -3.70 6.92
C VAL A 79 3.75 -2.46 7.25
N LEU A 80 4.12 -1.65 6.26
CA LEU A 80 4.82 -0.38 6.48
C LEU A 80 3.96 0.62 7.26
N LEU A 81 2.67 0.75 6.93
CA LEU A 81 1.74 1.61 7.68
C LEU A 81 1.64 1.16 9.14
N CYS A 82 1.52 -0.15 9.38
CA CYS A 82 1.50 -0.71 10.73
C CYS A 82 2.81 -0.39 11.50
N HIS A 83 3.97 -0.49 10.85
CA HIS A 83 5.26 -0.11 11.44
C HIS A 83 5.32 1.38 11.80
N ALA A 84 4.69 2.23 10.98
CA ALA A 84 4.61 3.68 11.18
C ALA A 84 3.48 4.12 12.13
N HIS A 85 2.68 3.17 12.66
CA HIS A 85 1.49 3.46 13.46
C HIS A 85 0.45 4.33 12.73
N ILE A 86 0.29 4.11 11.42
CA ILE A 86 -0.70 4.78 10.57
C ILE A 86 -1.82 3.80 10.25
N ASP A 87 -3.07 4.25 10.38
CA ASP A 87 -4.23 3.45 10.00
C ASP A 87 -4.51 3.60 8.51
N PHE A 88 -4.95 2.50 7.88
CA PHE A 88 -5.35 2.49 6.48
C PHE A 88 -6.51 3.45 6.20
N ALA A 89 -7.33 3.75 7.21
CA ALA A 89 -8.36 4.78 7.15
C ALA A 89 -7.79 6.17 6.80
N ASP A 90 -6.56 6.50 7.23
CA ASP A 90 -5.90 7.75 6.85
C ASP A 90 -5.56 7.76 5.35
N VAL A 91 -5.17 6.62 4.80
CA VAL A 91 -4.93 6.46 3.35
C VAL A 91 -6.23 6.53 2.57
N GLU A 92 -7.31 5.90 3.05
CA GLU A 92 -8.63 6.00 2.45
C GLU A 92 -9.15 7.44 2.46
N ALA A 93 -8.94 8.18 3.55
CA ALA A 93 -9.29 9.60 3.63
C ALA A 93 -8.52 10.44 2.61
N GLU A 94 -7.23 10.17 2.42
CA GLU A 94 -6.41 10.83 1.40
C GLU A 94 -6.82 10.44 -0.03
N LEU A 95 -7.22 9.19 -0.28
CA LEU A 95 -7.77 8.79 -1.57
C LEU A 95 -9.12 9.45 -1.83
N ALA A 96 -9.97 9.55 -0.81
CA ALA A 96 -11.26 10.21 -0.89
C ALA A 96 -11.13 11.72 -1.15
N SER A 97 -10.10 12.38 -0.57
CA SER A 97 -9.82 13.80 -0.82
C SER A 97 -9.49 14.09 -2.30
N ARG A 98 -8.90 13.11 -2.99
CA ARG A 98 -8.60 13.16 -4.43
C ARG A 98 -9.78 12.74 -5.30
N PHE A 99 -10.76 12.06 -4.71
CA PHE A 99 -11.91 11.55 -5.43
C PHE A 99 -12.87 12.70 -5.76
N GLY A 100 -13.04 12.99 -7.07
CA GLY A 100 -13.92 14.07 -7.54
C GLY A 100 -13.22 15.39 -7.86
N ILE A 101 -11.92 15.52 -7.56
CA ILE A 101 -11.08 16.60 -8.08
C ILE A 101 -10.43 16.04 -9.35
N GLY A 102 -10.89 16.46 -10.53
CA GLY A 102 -10.28 16.01 -11.78
C GLY A 102 -8.78 16.32 -11.78
N GLY A 103 -7.92 15.38 -12.17
CA GLY A 103 -6.45 15.55 -12.11
C GLY A 103 -5.88 16.76 -12.88
N HIS A 104 -6.72 17.43 -13.69
CA HIS A 104 -6.43 18.72 -14.31
C HIS A 104 -6.62 19.92 -13.36
N GLU A 105 -7.63 19.88 -12.48
CA GLU A 105 -7.93 20.95 -11.52
C GLU A 105 -6.92 20.96 -10.36
N GLU A 106 -6.50 19.79 -9.89
CA GLU A 106 -5.46 19.68 -8.85
C GLU A 106 -4.09 20.21 -9.35
N LYS A 107 -3.73 19.90 -10.60
CA LYS A 107 -2.52 20.44 -11.25
C LYS A 107 -2.60 21.95 -11.47
N ALA A 108 -3.78 22.48 -11.78
CA ALA A 108 -4.00 23.92 -11.92
C ALA A 108 -3.94 24.64 -10.56
N ALA A 109 -4.46 24.03 -9.49
CA ALA A 109 -4.41 24.59 -8.14
C ALA A 109 -2.98 24.61 -7.56
N ARG A 110 -2.11 23.65 -7.91
CA ARG A 110 -0.69 23.64 -7.50
C ARG A 110 0.16 24.67 -8.26
N GLN A 111 -0.22 25.02 -9.48
CA GLN A 111 0.39 26.11 -10.24
C GLN A 111 -0.32 27.42 -9.88
N GLY A 112 -0.01 28.00 -8.72
CA GLY A 112 -0.51 29.32 -8.33
C GLY A 112 -0.34 30.37 -9.46
N PRO A 113 -1.11 31.47 -9.44
CA PRO A 113 -1.19 32.39 -10.58
C PRO A 113 0.22 32.86 -10.96
N LYS A 114 0.63 32.62 -12.21
CA LYS A 114 1.81 33.25 -12.78
C LYS A 114 1.66 34.75 -12.54
N LYS A 115 2.56 35.32 -11.74
CA LYS A 115 2.65 36.78 -11.60
C LYS A 115 2.70 37.37 -13.02
N PRO A 116 1.89 38.39 -13.34
CA PRO A 116 2.04 39.08 -14.61
C PRO A 116 3.46 39.62 -14.68
N ASN A 117 4.17 39.31 -15.77
CA ASN A 117 5.46 39.92 -16.05
C ASN A 117 5.28 41.43 -16.09
N GLU A 118 6.03 42.14 -15.23
CA GLU A 118 6.31 43.57 -15.35
C GLU A 118 7.23 43.84 -16.55
#